data_AF-A0A3D3P4R5-F1
#
_entry.id   AF-A0A3D3P4R5-F1
#
_cell.length_a   1.000
_cell.length_b   1.000
_cell.length_c   1.000
_cell.angle_alpha   90.00
_cell.angle_beta   90.00
_cell.angle_gamma   90.00
#
_symmetry.space_group_name_H-M   'P 1'
#
loop_
_entity.id
_entity.type
_entity.pdbx_description
1 polymer ?
#
loop_
_entity_poly.entity_id
_entity_poly.type
_entity_poly.pdbx_seq_one_letter_code
_entity_poly.pdbx_strand_id
1 'polypeptide(L)'
;MKLILSHLGLIVILNFFPFLTDAQGTTFRVDMSVQIAIGRYNPSNDLLQVRGPFNGWSGTDLTIVAGSDSVYEAEIDIFEADGTQIDYKFFIGSATSGDLWESNVGQGESGNRSFNYQTGGQILEAVFFDNLDTNPGGGV
;
A
#
# COMPACT_ATOMS: atom_id res chain seq x y z
N MET A 1 45.19 -10.30 -56.29
CA MET A 1 44.12 -11.18 -55.81
C MET A 1 43.19 -10.34 -54.94
N LYS A 2 41.95 -10.14 -55.40
CA LYS A 2 40.88 -9.42 -54.68
C LYS A 2 40.49 -10.23 -53.45
N LEU A 3 40.36 -9.60 -52.28
CA LEU A 3 39.45 -10.06 -51.23
C LEU A 3 38.73 -8.85 -50.65
N ILE A 4 37.44 -9.03 -50.50
CA ILE A 4 36.38 -8.04 -50.46
C ILE A 4 35.94 -7.88 -48.99
N LEU A 5 35.53 -6.67 -48.64
CA LEU A 5 34.84 -6.21 -47.43
C LEU A 5 34.17 -7.29 -46.55
N SER A 6 34.30 -7.11 -45.24
CA SER A 6 33.10 -6.88 -44.42
C SER A 6 33.46 -6.07 -43.17
N HIS A 7 33.03 -4.81 -43.14
CA HIS A 7 32.95 -4.04 -41.90
C HIS A 7 31.96 -4.78 -40.99
N LEU A 8 32.46 -5.46 -39.96
CA LEU A 8 31.62 -6.03 -38.93
C LEU A 8 31.11 -4.84 -38.12
N GLY A 9 29.92 -4.34 -38.49
CA GLY A 9 29.24 -3.29 -37.75
C GLY A 9 29.08 -3.74 -36.30
N LEU A 10 29.66 -2.97 -35.39
CA LEU A 10 29.40 -3.08 -33.96
C LEU A 10 27.90 -2.78 -33.76
N ILE A 11 27.08 -3.82 -33.64
CA ILE A 11 25.71 -3.67 -33.19
C ILE A 11 25.79 -3.40 -31.69
N VAL A 12 25.78 -2.13 -31.31
CA VAL A 12 25.43 -1.74 -29.95
C VAL A 12 23.94 -2.02 -29.81
N ILE A 13 23.60 -3.22 -29.35
CA ILE A 13 22.27 -3.50 -28.84
C ILE A 13 22.17 -2.69 -27.55
N LEU A 14 21.65 -1.46 -27.65
CA LEU A 14 21.06 -0.77 -26.51
C LEU A 14 19.89 -1.64 -26.07
N ASN A 15 20.16 -2.55 -25.14
CA ASN A 15 19.12 -3.25 -24.40
C ASN A 15 18.32 -2.16 -23.70
N PHE A 16 17.25 -1.71 -24.36
CA PHE A 16 16.16 -1.02 -23.71
C PHE A 16 15.48 -2.09 -22.86
N PHE A 17 16.09 -2.37 -21.71
CA PHE A 17 15.37 -3.05 -20.64
C PHE A 17 14.12 -2.19 -20.44
N PRO A 18 12.91 -2.77 -20.54
CA PRO A 18 11.79 -2.09 -19.93
C PRO A 18 12.21 -1.91 -18.47
N PHE A 19 12.40 -0.66 -18.04
CA PHE A 19 12.18 -0.37 -16.65
C PHE A 19 10.74 -0.81 -16.44
N LEU A 20 10.54 -1.91 -15.73
CA LEU A 20 9.31 -2.05 -14.98
C LEU A 20 9.24 -0.73 -14.22
N THR A 21 8.18 0.04 -14.42
CA THR A 21 7.99 1.20 -13.57
C THR A 21 7.94 0.62 -12.16
N ASP A 22 8.99 0.85 -11.39
CA ASP A 22 8.91 0.75 -9.94
C ASP A 22 7.83 1.77 -9.53
N ALA A 23 7.05 1.44 -8.51
CA ALA A 23 5.82 2.14 -8.15
C ALA A 23 5.99 3.66 -8.25
N GLN A 24 5.17 4.36 -9.02
CA GLN A 24 5.24 5.83 -9.09
C GLN A 24 4.38 6.51 -8.03
N GLY A 25 3.59 5.72 -7.28
CA GLY A 25 2.82 6.16 -6.12
C GLY A 25 3.39 5.69 -4.78
N THR A 26 2.70 6.09 -3.72
CA THR A 26 2.89 5.54 -2.37
C THR A 26 1.98 4.34 -2.19
N THR A 27 2.54 3.16 -1.97
CA THR A 27 1.78 1.94 -1.66
C THR A 27 1.54 1.83 -0.16
N PHE A 28 0.27 1.86 0.25
CA PHE A 28 -0.18 1.62 1.61
C PHE A 28 -0.46 0.14 1.80
N ARG A 29 -0.05 -0.46 2.93
CA ARG A 29 -0.28 -1.87 3.23
C ARG A 29 -0.82 -2.07 4.64
N VAL A 30 -1.83 -2.92 4.77
CA VAL A 30 -2.42 -3.30 6.07
C VAL A 30 -2.64 -4.80 6.13
N ASP A 31 -2.29 -5.40 7.26
CA ASP A 31 -2.61 -6.79 7.58
C ASP A 31 -3.90 -6.85 8.41
N MET A 32 -4.90 -7.54 7.86
CA MET A 32 -6.23 -7.72 8.44
C MET A 32 -6.40 -9.07 9.13
N SER A 33 -5.34 -9.88 9.25
CA SER A 33 -5.40 -11.26 9.77
C SER A 33 -6.11 -11.36 11.12
N VAL A 34 -5.76 -10.47 12.06
CA VAL A 34 -6.42 -10.42 13.38
C VAL A 34 -7.88 -10.00 13.27
N GLN A 35 -8.20 -9.00 12.44
CA GLN A 35 -9.58 -8.53 12.29
C GLN A 35 -10.49 -9.58 11.64
N ILE A 36 -9.94 -10.36 10.70
CA ILE A 36 -10.62 -11.53 10.11
C ILE A 36 -10.84 -12.60 11.18
N ALA A 37 -9.80 -12.94 11.94
CA ALA A 37 -9.86 -14.00 12.96
C ALA A 37 -10.87 -13.71 14.07
N ILE A 38 -11.05 -12.43 14.45
CA ILE A 38 -12.03 -12.03 15.47
C ILE A 38 -13.41 -11.66 14.88
N GLY A 39 -13.60 -11.79 13.57
CA GLY A 39 -14.86 -11.49 12.89
C GLY A 39 -15.21 -10.00 12.81
N ARG A 40 -14.24 -9.10 12.99
CA ARG A 40 -14.43 -7.64 12.87
C ARG A 40 -14.33 -7.16 11.42
N TYR A 41 -13.69 -7.93 10.55
CA TYR A 41 -13.64 -7.68 9.12
C TYR A 41 -14.03 -8.94 8.35
N ASN A 42 -14.99 -8.81 7.44
CA ASN A 42 -15.41 -9.84 6.52
C ASN A 42 -14.97 -9.50 5.08
N PRO A 43 -13.94 -10.18 4.54
CA PRO A 43 -13.44 -9.94 3.18
C PRO A 43 -14.48 -10.04 2.06
N SER A 44 -15.59 -10.73 2.28
CA SER A 44 -16.64 -10.93 1.26
C SER A 44 -17.71 -9.84 1.25
N ASN A 45 -17.82 -9.04 2.32
CA ASN A 45 -18.95 -8.12 2.50
C ASN A 45 -18.53 -6.70 2.92
N ASP A 46 -17.34 -6.53 3.47
CA ASP A 46 -16.87 -5.25 4.00
C ASP A 46 -15.89 -4.57 3.04
N LEU A 47 -15.92 -3.24 3.03
CA LEU A 47 -14.93 -2.41 2.38
C LEU A 47 -13.75 -2.19 3.30
N LEU A 48 -12.54 -2.15 2.73
CA LEU A 48 -11.34 -1.75 3.42
C LEU A 48 -10.71 -0.58 2.67
N GLN A 49 -10.46 0.51 3.38
CA GLN A 49 -10.04 1.77 2.79
C GLN A 49 -8.87 2.40 3.53
N VAL A 50 -8.09 3.20 2.81
CA VAL A 50 -7.10 4.11 3.37
C VAL A 50 -7.58 5.54 3.16
N ARG A 51 -7.42 6.37 4.18
CA ARG A 51 -7.90 7.76 4.21
C ARG A 51 -6.78 8.66 4.71
N GLY A 52 -6.62 9.80 4.06
CA GLY A 52 -5.62 10.82 4.38
C GLY A 52 -5.86 12.11 3.60
N PRO A 53 -4.96 13.11 3.71
CA PRO A 53 -5.11 14.38 3.00
C PRO A 53 -5.13 14.20 1.47
N PHE A 54 -4.42 13.20 0.94
CA PHE A 54 -4.37 12.88 -0.50
C PHE A 54 -5.72 12.48 -1.12
N ASN A 55 -6.70 12.08 -0.32
CA ASN A 55 -8.07 11.81 -0.79
C ASN A 55 -9.13 12.60 0.00
N GLY A 56 -8.73 13.70 0.64
CA GLY A 56 -9.62 14.53 1.45
C GLY A 56 -10.34 13.77 2.57
N TRP A 57 -9.72 12.71 3.09
CA TRP A 57 -10.30 11.80 4.09
C TRP A 57 -11.57 11.04 3.63
N SER A 58 -11.82 10.94 2.32
CA SER A 58 -13.03 10.31 1.75
C SER A 58 -12.92 8.80 1.51
N GLY A 59 -11.71 8.28 1.24
CA GLY A 59 -11.43 6.84 1.13
C GLY A 59 -10.93 6.40 -0.25
N THR A 60 -9.93 5.53 -0.24
CA THR A 60 -9.44 4.77 -1.40
C THR A 60 -9.49 3.30 -1.02
N ASP A 61 -10.16 2.47 -1.81
CA ASP A 61 -10.31 1.04 -1.53
C ASP A 61 -8.95 0.32 -1.66
N LEU A 62 -8.69 -0.62 -0.75
CA LEU A 62 -7.55 -1.53 -0.83
C LEU A 62 -7.95 -2.87 -1.44
N THR A 63 -7.02 -3.48 -2.15
CA THR A 63 -7.18 -4.81 -2.75
C THR A 63 -6.21 -5.80 -2.10
N ILE A 64 -6.55 -7.09 -2.13
CA ILE A 64 -5.68 -8.12 -1.56
C ILE A 64 -4.35 -8.20 -2.32
N VAL A 65 -3.24 -8.26 -1.60
CA VAL A 65 -1.91 -8.50 -2.17
C VAL A 65 -1.89 -9.90 -2.79
N ALA A 66 -1.35 -10.02 -4.00
CA ALA A 66 -1.27 -11.31 -4.69
C ALA A 66 -0.52 -12.36 -3.85
N GLY A 67 -1.19 -13.49 -3.58
CA GLY A 67 -0.63 -14.58 -2.78
C GLY A 67 -0.72 -14.40 -1.26
N SER A 68 -1.38 -13.34 -0.79
CA SER A 68 -1.74 -13.17 0.62
C SER A 68 -3.23 -13.49 0.85
N ASP A 69 -3.55 -13.94 2.06
CA ASP A 69 -4.92 -14.14 2.52
C ASP A 69 -5.42 -13.00 3.40
N SER A 70 -4.53 -12.09 3.84
CA SER A 70 -4.87 -11.07 4.85
C SER A 70 -4.23 -9.70 4.64
N VAL A 71 -3.24 -9.58 3.75
CA VAL A 71 -2.56 -8.30 3.50
C VAL A 71 -3.19 -7.61 2.30
N TYR A 72 -3.60 -6.37 2.50
CA TYR A 72 -4.25 -5.54 1.49
C TYR A 72 -3.38 -4.33 1.17
N GLU A 73 -3.47 -3.84 -0.07
CA GLU A 73 -2.73 -2.67 -0.53
C GLU A 73 -3.53 -1.72 -1.42
N ALA A 74 -3.10 -0.46 -1.44
CA ALA A 74 -3.52 0.55 -2.42
C ALA A 74 -2.31 1.41 -2.79
N GLU A 75 -2.10 1.63 -4.09
CA GLU A 75 -1.14 2.59 -4.60
C GLU A 75 -1.84 3.92 -4.87
N ILE A 76 -1.29 5.00 -4.33
CA ILE A 76 -1.87 6.35 -4.45
C ILE A 76 -0.79 7.33 -4.90
N ASP A 77 -1.10 8.07 -5.96
CA ASP A 77 -0.26 9.19 -6.40
C ASP A 77 -0.40 10.35 -5.41
N ILE A 78 0.72 10.74 -4.80
CA ILE A 78 0.80 11.84 -3.84
C ILE A 78 1.79 12.86 -4.39
N PHE A 79 1.41 14.13 -4.36
CA PHE A 79 2.21 15.23 -4.92
C PHE A 79 2.63 16.18 -3.82
N GLU A 80 3.64 15.79 -3.04
CA GLU A 80 4.20 16.56 -1.93
C GLU A 80 5.71 16.76 -2.08
N ALA A 81 6.29 17.62 -1.25
CA ALA A 81 7.74 17.75 -1.15
C ALA A 81 8.36 16.50 -0.51
N ASP A 82 9.54 16.09 -0.98
CA ASP A 82 10.31 15.01 -0.38
C ASP A 82 10.55 15.29 1.12
N GLY A 83 10.27 14.31 1.97
CA GLY A 83 10.33 14.43 3.42
C GLY A 83 9.10 15.04 4.10
N THR A 84 8.07 15.45 3.36
CA THR A 84 6.79 15.89 3.97
C THR A 84 6.19 14.74 4.80
N GLN A 85 5.84 15.03 6.05
CA GLN A 85 5.10 14.09 6.89
C GLN A 85 3.62 14.09 6.50
N ILE A 86 3.06 12.91 6.25
CA ILE A 86 1.67 12.73 5.83
C ILE A 86 0.98 11.79 6.81
N ASP A 87 -0.19 12.22 7.28
CA ASP A 87 -1.06 11.44 8.15
C ASP A 87 -2.04 10.58 7.34
N TYR A 88 -2.34 9.39 7.86
CA TYR A 88 -3.34 8.49 7.29
C TYR A 88 -3.96 7.57 8.35
N LYS A 89 -5.09 6.94 8.01
CA LYS A 89 -5.69 5.82 8.76
C LYS A 89 -6.33 4.82 7.82
N PHE A 90 -6.42 3.58 8.29
CA PHE A 90 -7.28 2.58 7.68
C PHE A 90 -8.72 2.67 8.22
N PHE A 91 -9.65 2.20 7.41
CA PHE A 91 -11.08 2.29 7.67
C PHE A 91 -11.78 1.04 7.14
N ILE A 92 -12.66 0.46 7.95
CA ILE A 92 -13.56 -0.62 7.53
C ILE A 92 -14.95 -0.02 7.32
N GLY A 93 -15.49 -0.16 6.11
CA GLY A 93 -16.88 0.16 5.82
C GLY A 93 -17.72 -1.11 5.82
N SER A 94 -18.72 -1.20 6.71
CA SER A 94 -19.61 -2.36 6.77
C SER A 94 -21.06 -1.93 6.88
N ALA A 95 -21.90 -2.44 5.98
CA ALA A 95 -23.35 -2.28 6.11
C ALA A 95 -23.93 -3.04 7.32
N THR A 96 -23.19 -4.02 7.87
CA THR A 96 -23.65 -4.89 8.96
C THR A 96 -23.17 -4.41 10.33
N SER A 97 -21.86 -4.17 10.48
CA SER A 97 -21.27 -3.72 11.75
C SER A 97 -21.15 -2.21 11.89
N GLY A 98 -21.47 -1.46 10.83
CA GLY A 98 -21.19 -0.03 10.74
C GLY A 98 -19.74 0.27 10.39
N ASP A 99 -19.49 1.55 10.17
CA ASP A 99 -18.19 2.09 9.79
C ASP A 99 -17.23 2.13 10.99
N LEU A 100 -16.00 1.67 10.79
CA LEU A 100 -14.98 1.56 11.83
C LEU A 100 -13.67 2.21 11.37
N TRP A 101 -13.27 3.27 12.08
CA TRP A 101 -11.94 3.83 11.97
C TRP A 101 -10.95 3.05 12.81
N GLU A 102 -9.68 3.08 12.40
CA GLU A 102 -8.60 2.78 13.34
C GLU A 102 -8.64 3.70 14.57
N SER A 103 -8.26 3.10 15.69
CA SER A 103 -8.05 3.74 16.98
C SER A 103 -6.85 4.70 16.92
N ASN A 104 -6.39 5.18 18.08
CA ASN A 104 -5.20 6.02 18.15
C ASN A 104 -3.93 5.15 18.05
N VAL A 105 -3.47 4.94 16.82
CA VAL A 105 -2.42 3.96 16.45
C VAL A 105 -1.08 4.60 16.13
N GLY A 106 -1.03 5.91 15.94
CA GLY A 106 0.20 6.62 15.58
C GLY A 106 0.36 7.95 16.30
N GLN A 107 1.41 8.68 15.91
CA GLN A 107 1.78 9.98 16.47
C GLN A 107 1.17 11.17 15.73
N GLY A 108 0.45 10.92 14.64
CA GLY A 108 -0.26 11.96 13.89
C GLY A 108 -1.45 12.52 14.67
N GLU A 109 -2.06 13.57 14.11
CA GLU A 109 -3.21 14.22 14.74
C GLU A 109 -4.34 13.19 14.97
N SER A 110 -5.06 13.26 16.10
CA SER A 110 -6.11 12.28 16.45
C SER A 110 -5.65 10.81 16.39
N GLY A 111 -4.35 10.56 16.65
CA GLY A 111 -3.76 9.23 16.65
C GLY A 111 -3.66 8.60 15.27
N ASN A 112 -3.60 9.41 14.20
CA ASN A 112 -3.32 8.95 12.85
C ASN A 112 -1.95 8.29 12.76
N ARG A 113 -1.81 7.34 11.83
CA ARG A 113 -0.51 6.87 11.37
C ARG A 113 0.15 7.99 10.58
N SER A 114 1.48 8.03 10.57
CA SER A 114 2.21 9.01 9.78
C SER A 114 3.41 8.37 9.09
N PHE A 115 3.76 8.89 7.91
CA PHE A 115 4.96 8.51 7.16
C PHE A 115 5.62 9.74 6.57
N ASN A 116 6.89 9.63 6.21
CA ASN A 116 7.60 10.66 5.44
C ASN A 116 7.51 10.30 3.96
N TYR A 117 6.97 11.20 3.15
CA TYR A 117 6.84 11.03 1.71
C TYR A 117 8.21 11.08 1.02
N GLN A 118 8.38 10.24 0.00
CA GLN A 118 9.56 10.08 -0.82
C GLN A 118 9.16 10.21 -2.28
N THR A 119 9.84 11.12 -2.96
CA THR A 119 9.65 11.32 -4.40
C THR A 119 10.19 10.15 -5.20
N GLY A 120 9.46 9.76 -6.26
CA GLY A 120 9.86 8.66 -7.14
C GLY A 120 9.35 7.28 -6.73
N GLY A 121 8.47 7.20 -5.72
CA GLY A 121 7.81 5.97 -5.32
C GLY A 121 8.26 5.45 -3.96
N GLN A 122 7.34 4.89 -3.20
CA GLN A 122 7.66 4.15 -1.98
C GLN A 122 6.60 3.11 -1.66
N ILE A 123 7.02 2.03 -1.02
CA ILE A 123 6.13 1.04 -0.42
C ILE A 123 6.24 1.18 1.09
N LEU A 124 5.13 1.46 1.76
CA LEU A 124 5.07 1.47 3.21
C LEU A 124 5.09 0.04 3.75
N GLU A 125 5.75 -0.15 4.89
CA GLU A 125 5.71 -1.40 5.63
C GLU A 125 4.26 -1.79 5.96
N ALA A 126 3.95 -3.08 5.85
CA ALA A 126 2.65 -3.58 6.24
C ALA A 126 2.49 -3.47 7.75
N VAL A 127 1.37 -2.89 8.19
CA VAL A 127 1.02 -2.74 9.60
C VAL A 127 -0.29 -3.45 9.91
N PHE A 128 -0.45 -3.95 11.13
CA PHE A 128 -1.74 -4.51 11.54
C PHE A 128 -2.77 -3.42 11.77
N PHE A 129 -4.02 -3.65 11.37
CA PHE A 129 -5.13 -2.76 11.72
C PHE A 129 -5.22 -2.62 13.25
N ASP A 130 -5.38 -1.39 13.74
CA ASP A 130 -5.34 -1.05 15.18
C ASP A 130 -3.99 -1.37 15.88
N ASN A 131 -2.93 -1.67 15.14
CA ASN A 131 -1.66 -2.25 15.66
C ASN A 131 -1.86 -3.54 16.45
N LEU A 132 -2.95 -4.28 16.17
CA LEU A 132 -3.23 -5.55 16.83
C LEU A 132 -2.51 -6.68 16.10
N ASP A 133 -1.35 -7.07 16.63
CA ASP A 133 -0.47 -8.13 16.08
C ASP A 133 -0.76 -9.53 16.64
N THR A 134 -1.63 -9.61 17.64
CA THR A 134 -2.02 -10.84 18.33
C THR A 134 -3.53 -10.83 18.53
N ASN A 135 -4.18 -11.99 18.37
CA ASN A 135 -5.61 -12.14 18.63
C ASN A 135 -5.86 -11.96 20.15
N PRO A 136 -6.53 -10.88 20.60
CA PRO A 136 -6.75 -10.62 22.03
C PRO A 136 -7.77 -11.57 22.68
N GLY A 137 -8.44 -12.42 21.89
CA GLY A 137 -9.49 -13.34 22.32
C GLY A 137 -9.30 -14.75 21.79
N GLY A 138 -8.06 -15.23 21.66
CA GLY A 138 -7.74 -16.63 21.33
C GLY A 138 -8.28 -17.62 22.37
N GLY A 139 -9.59 -17.83 22.38
CA GLY A 139 -10.21 -18.98 23.01
C GLY A 139 -9.87 -20.21 22.21
N VAL A 140 -9.15 -21.13 22.85
CA VAL A 140 -9.22 -22.56 22.55
C VAL A 140 -10.65 -23.08 22.69
#